data_AF-A0A7J6UBP3-F1
#
_entry.id   AF-A0A7J6UBP3-F1
#
_cell.length_a   1.000
_cell.length_b   1.000
_cell.length_c   1.000
_cell.angle_alpha   90.00
_cell.angle_beta   90.00
_cell.angle_gamma   90.00
#
_symmetry.space_group_name_H-M   'P 1'
#
loop_
_entity.id
_entity.type
_entity.pdbx_description
1 polymer ?
#
loop_
_entity_poly.entity_id
_entity_poly.type
_entity_poly.pdbx_seq_one_letter_code
_entity_poly.pdbx_strand_id
1 'polypeptide(L)'
;MPAELLEKTAPAEEKTTAAAAEPAAAEEQPVDPKLLPSAQTIAQPAGFVLEAQKKEAAAQQAAAAAAASNMEEHQQQQQLIWDKLIQDYLDSRHAARTTAAVFLGSKGSGKTSLIHKYLKLKAHLFDVGPSRTAWQLFEPISQRFNNIVVVVVVDLSQPSNIYSGAMDGLRVAHKILSKVSHSTAAAPRILLAATKQDQLSEIMDPNHARRLLDALRSICNHQQASLISLSLRSGDGGLKTFTSFLRANLFPTASAIPLIPQLLSNCSDYSKPLAISFGTDRLEGIEEPYGGWEVNLSKTFPTTKPSPPIDEEQQAGTGLEPRVAAIVEKEKAQLLRKELAAAACS
;
A
#
# COMPACT_ATOMS: atom_id res chain seq x y z
N MET A 1 -6.88 18.02 -55.13
CA MET A 1 -7.88 19.10 -54.90
C MET A 1 -9.23 18.59 -55.35
N PRO A 2 -10.35 19.02 -54.76
CA PRO A 2 -10.68 19.33 -53.35
C PRO A 2 -11.85 18.40 -52.90
N ALA A 3 -12.59 18.47 -51.79
CA ALA A 3 -13.04 19.53 -50.88
C ALA A 3 -13.57 18.82 -49.59
N GLU A 4 -13.20 19.23 -48.37
CA GLU A 4 -13.92 20.16 -47.46
C GLU A 4 -14.55 19.41 -46.27
N LEU A 5 -14.13 19.65 -45.01
CA LEU A 5 -14.56 20.72 -44.06
C LEU A 5 -16.03 20.46 -43.60
N LEU A 6 -16.49 20.49 -42.34
CA LEU A 6 -16.17 21.19 -41.08
C LEU A 6 -17.11 20.56 -40.00
N GLU A 7 -16.62 20.19 -38.81
CA GLU A 7 -16.71 20.91 -37.51
C GLU A 7 -17.96 20.69 -36.62
N LYS A 8 -17.67 20.58 -35.31
CA LYS A 8 -18.41 21.09 -34.12
C LYS A 8 -19.76 20.43 -33.77
N THR A 9 -20.19 20.28 -32.51
CA THR A 9 -19.82 20.91 -31.23
C THR A 9 -20.37 20.06 -30.08
N ALA A 10 -19.77 20.18 -28.90
CA ALA A 10 -20.23 19.67 -27.60
C ALA A 10 -21.56 20.31 -27.14
N PRO A 11 -22.14 19.80 -26.03
CA PRO A 11 -22.83 20.65 -25.08
C PRO A 11 -22.18 20.60 -23.69
N ALA A 12 -21.98 21.79 -23.11
CA ALA A 12 -21.66 22.03 -21.72
C ALA A 12 -22.94 22.40 -20.95
N GLU A 13 -23.00 21.90 -19.71
CA GLU A 13 -23.52 22.49 -18.46
C GLU A 13 -24.76 23.39 -18.43
N GLU A 14 -25.72 23.07 -17.55
CA GLU A 14 -25.98 23.80 -16.27
C GLU A 14 -27.26 23.23 -15.57
N LYS A 15 -27.16 22.76 -14.31
CA LYS A 15 -27.46 23.44 -13.04
C LYS A 15 -28.97 23.57 -12.71
N THR A 16 -29.42 22.82 -11.70
CA THR A 16 -30.52 23.16 -10.78
C THR A 16 -30.34 22.37 -9.47
N THR A 17 -29.76 23.00 -8.44
CA THR A 17 -30.45 23.45 -7.21
C THR A 17 -31.33 22.39 -6.53
N ALA A 18 -30.77 21.71 -5.52
CA ALA A 18 -31.54 21.02 -4.48
C ALA A 18 -31.40 21.83 -3.18
N ALA A 19 -32.49 22.51 -2.80
CA ALA A 19 -32.61 23.23 -1.55
C ALA A 19 -32.81 22.25 -0.39
N ALA A 20 -32.13 22.54 0.72
CA ALA A 20 -32.23 21.82 1.98
C ALA A 20 -33.62 21.98 2.61
N ALA A 21 -34.21 20.86 3.03
CA ALA A 21 -35.39 20.84 3.87
C ALA A 21 -34.97 20.67 5.34
N GLU A 22 -35.23 21.72 6.11
CA GLU A 22 -35.19 21.79 7.57
C GLU A 22 -36.49 21.20 8.13
N PRO A 23 -36.47 20.47 9.26
CA PRO A 23 -37.64 20.48 10.13
C PRO A 23 -37.30 20.78 11.59
N ALA A 24 -37.93 21.87 12.04
CA ALA A 24 -38.73 22.00 13.26
C ALA A 24 -38.03 21.84 14.62
N ALA A 25 -37.70 23.01 15.18
CA ALA A 25 -37.63 23.24 16.62
C ALA A 25 -38.97 22.86 17.29
N ALA A 26 -38.88 22.17 18.42
CA ALA A 26 -40.01 21.87 19.28
C ALA A 26 -40.47 23.14 20.01
N GLU A 27 -41.78 23.39 19.94
CA GLU A 27 -42.48 24.45 20.66
C GLU A 27 -42.41 24.22 22.18
N GLU A 28 -41.88 25.21 22.91
CA GLU A 28 -42.07 25.35 24.35
C GLU A 28 -43.50 25.85 24.63
N GLN A 29 -44.30 25.04 25.32
CA GLN A 29 -45.56 25.48 25.89
C GLN A 29 -45.30 26.34 27.15
N PRO A 30 -45.89 27.54 27.28
CA PRO A 30 -45.87 28.30 28.52
C PRO A 30 -46.89 27.71 29.51
N VAL A 31 -46.39 27.05 30.56
CA VAL A 31 -47.23 26.58 31.68
C VAL A 31 -47.49 27.75 32.63
N ASP A 32 -48.78 28.01 32.84
CA ASP A 32 -49.39 29.00 33.72
C ASP A 32 -48.81 29.01 35.15
N PRO A 33 -48.36 30.16 35.71
CA PRO A 33 -47.87 30.26 37.07
C PRO A 33 -49.02 30.64 38.00
N LYS A 34 -49.92 29.70 38.30
CA LYS A 34 -50.87 29.86 39.41
C LYS A 34 -51.44 28.51 39.81
N LEU A 35 -50.88 27.97 40.89
CA LEU A 35 -51.54 27.22 41.98
C LEU A 35 -50.45 26.46 42.76
N LEU A 36 -49.77 27.15 43.67
CA LEU A 36 -48.99 26.52 44.72
C LEU A 36 -49.94 26.12 45.85
N PRO A 37 -50.06 24.84 46.22
CA PRO A 37 -50.50 24.48 47.56
C PRO A 37 -49.35 24.77 48.54
N SER A 38 -49.69 25.46 49.61
CA SER A 38 -48.83 25.88 50.71
C SER A 38 -48.03 24.71 51.27
N ALA A 39 -46.75 24.60 50.91
CA ALA A 39 -45.83 23.68 51.54
C ALA A 39 -45.61 24.11 52.99
N GLN A 40 -46.21 23.39 53.93
CA GLN A 40 -45.82 23.45 55.34
C GLN A 40 -44.40 22.90 55.47
N THR A 41 -43.44 23.81 55.62
CA THR A 41 -42.04 23.52 55.92
C THR A 41 -41.95 22.94 57.34
N ILE A 42 -42.06 21.61 57.46
CA ILE A 42 -41.60 20.92 58.66
C ILE A 42 -40.06 20.88 58.56
N ALA A 43 -39.41 21.69 59.38
CA ALA A 43 -37.96 21.73 59.49
C ALA A 43 -37.45 20.38 60.01
N GLN A 44 -37.05 19.49 59.10
CA GLN A 44 -36.27 18.31 59.48
C GLN A 44 -34.87 18.75 59.92
N PRO A 45 -34.32 18.15 60.99
CA PRO A 45 -33.01 18.52 61.51
C PRO A 45 -31.94 18.24 60.44
N ALA A 46 -31.23 19.29 60.03
CA ALA A 46 -30.23 19.28 58.95
C ALA A 46 -29.12 18.22 59.09
N GLY A 47 -28.93 17.65 60.29
CA GLY A 47 -27.97 16.59 60.55
C GLY A 47 -28.32 15.23 59.92
N PHE A 48 -29.61 14.85 59.85
CA PHE A 48 -30.02 13.52 59.37
C PHE A 48 -30.01 13.40 57.84
N VAL A 49 -30.32 14.48 57.13
CA VAL A 49 -30.35 14.50 55.65
C VAL A 49 -28.93 14.40 55.08
N LEU A 50 -27.94 15.02 55.73
CA LEU A 50 -26.54 14.99 55.31
C LEU A 50 -25.89 13.61 55.48
N GLU A 51 -26.24 12.86 56.53
CA GLU A 51 -25.72 11.49 56.72
C GLU A 51 -26.36 10.48 55.78
N ALA A 52 -27.67 10.60 55.50
CA ALA A 52 -28.35 9.78 54.51
C ALA A 52 -27.80 10.02 53.09
N GLN A 53 -27.62 11.28 52.69
CA GLN A 53 -27.03 11.64 51.39
C GLN A 53 -25.58 11.18 51.24
N LYS A 54 -24.77 11.24 52.32
CA LYS A 54 -23.40 10.70 52.30
C LYS A 54 -23.36 9.19 52.12
N LYS A 55 -24.27 8.44 52.77
CA LYS A 55 -24.37 6.98 52.59
C LYS A 55 -24.84 6.61 51.18
N GLU A 56 -25.78 7.36 50.62
CA GLU A 56 -26.27 7.13 49.26
C GLU A 56 -25.21 7.46 48.20
N ALA A 57 -24.47 8.56 48.36
CA ALA A 57 -23.34 8.91 47.50
C ALA A 57 -22.21 7.87 47.56
N ALA A 58 -21.90 7.34 48.75
CA ALA A 58 -20.90 6.28 48.91
C ALA A 58 -21.35 4.95 48.26
N ALA A 59 -22.64 4.61 48.35
CA ALA A 59 -23.20 3.43 47.70
C ALA A 59 -23.20 3.58 46.16
N GLN A 60 -23.53 4.77 45.64
CA GLN A 60 -23.46 5.06 44.20
C GLN A 60 -22.02 5.04 43.67
N GLN A 61 -21.04 5.54 44.43
CA GLN A 61 -19.62 5.44 44.07
C GLN A 61 -19.13 3.99 44.05
N ALA A 62 -19.54 3.16 45.02
CA ALA A 62 -19.19 1.75 45.05
C ALA A 62 -19.82 0.96 43.87
N ALA A 63 -21.08 1.26 43.52
CA ALA A 63 -21.75 0.66 42.36
C ALA A 63 -21.11 1.08 41.03
N ALA A 64 -20.73 2.35 40.89
CA ALA A 64 -20.04 2.85 39.70
C ALA A 64 -18.65 2.21 39.54
N ALA A 65 -17.90 2.03 40.63
CA ALA A 65 -16.59 1.36 40.59
C ALA A 65 -16.71 -0.13 40.20
N ALA A 66 -17.71 -0.84 40.71
CA ALA A 66 -17.98 -2.23 40.33
C ALA A 66 -18.39 -2.37 38.85
N ALA A 67 -19.21 -1.42 38.35
CA ALA A 67 -19.60 -1.39 36.94
C ALA A 67 -18.41 -1.11 36.01
N ALA A 68 -17.49 -0.22 36.40
CA ALA A 68 -16.28 0.07 35.65
C ALA A 68 -15.34 -1.15 35.58
N SER A 69 -15.15 -1.87 36.69
CA SER A 69 -14.35 -3.10 36.73
C SER A 69 -14.90 -4.19 35.80
N ASN A 70 -16.22 -4.42 35.82
CA ASN A 70 -16.86 -5.40 34.94
C ASN A 70 -16.74 -5.00 33.46
N MET A 71 -16.73 -3.70 33.16
CA MET A 71 -16.57 -3.20 31.80
C MET A 71 -15.14 -3.42 31.29
N GLU A 72 -14.13 -3.18 32.12
CA GLU A 72 -12.72 -3.47 31.79
C GLU A 72 -12.48 -4.97 31.56
N GLU A 73 -13.03 -5.85 32.42
CA GLU A 73 -12.92 -7.30 32.23
C GLU A 73 -13.57 -7.76 30.92
N HIS A 74 -14.76 -7.22 30.60
CA HIS A 74 -15.43 -7.52 29.34
C HIS A 74 -14.63 -7.03 28.13
N GLN A 75 -13.99 -5.87 28.23
CA GLN A 75 -13.16 -5.31 27.16
C GLN A 75 -11.89 -6.15 26.94
N GLN A 76 -11.25 -6.61 28.02
CA GLN A 76 -10.10 -7.51 27.97
C GLN A 76 -10.48 -8.89 27.40
N GLN A 77 -11.63 -9.44 27.77
CA GLN A 77 -12.12 -10.69 27.18
C GLN A 77 -12.40 -10.56 25.68
N GLN A 78 -13.01 -9.44 25.24
CA GLN A 78 -13.20 -9.19 23.82
C GLN A 78 -11.86 -9.09 23.08
N GLN A 79 -10.88 -8.40 23.66
CA GLN A 79 -9.53 -8.30 23.09
C GLN A 79 -8.89 -9.68 22.92
N LEU A 80 -8.96 -10.55 23.94
CA LEU A 80 -8.44 -11.91 23.91
C LEU A 80 -9.14 -12.80 22.87
N ILE A 81 -10.46 -12.66 22.71
CA ILE A 81 -11.23 -13.37 21.69
C ILE A 81 -10.79 -12.92 20.29
N TRP A 82 -10.59 -11.62 20.09
CA TRP A 82 -10.09 -11.06 18.84
C TRP A 82 -8.67 -11.53 18.53
N ASP A 83 -7.76 -11.48 19.49
CA ASP A 83 -6.38 -11.94 19.33
C ASP A 83 -6.35 -13.43 18.99
N LYS A 84 -7.19 -14.24 19.65
CA LYS A 84 -7.32 -15.67 19.36
C LYS A 84 -7.91 -15.94 17.97
N LEU A 85 -8.93 -15.20 17.55
CA LEU A 85 -9.50 -15.32 16.19
C LEU A 85 -8.50 -14.92 15.11
N ILE A 86 -7.70 -13.87 15.35
CA ILE A 86 -6.61 -13.47 14.48
C ILE A 86 -5.57 -14.58 14.43
N GLN A 87 -5.17 -15.14 15.57
CA GLN A 87 -4.22 -16.23 15.66
C GLN A 87 -4.72 -17.50 14.94
N ASP A 88 -5.96 -17.93 15.18
CA ASP A 88 -6.58 -19.10 14.54
C ASP A 88 -6.78 -18.88 13.02
N TYR A 89 -7.11 -17.67 12.58
CA TYR A 89 -7.16 -17.29 11.17
C TYR A 89 -5.77 -17.33 10.52
N LEU A 90 -4.74 -16.91 11.24
CA LEU A 90 -3.35 -16.99 10.80
C LEU A 90 -2.90 -18.45 10.73
N ASP A 91 -3.16 -19.25 11.76
CA ASP A 91 -2.75 -20.66 11.89
C ASP A 91 -3.47 -21.57 10.88
N SER A 92 -4.75 -21.34 10.62
CA SER A 92 -5.51 -22.07 9.58
C SER A 92 -5.04 -21.75 8.15
N ARG A 93 -4.47 -20.56 7.91
CA ARG A 93 -3.78 -20.23 6.65
C ARG A 93 -2.34 -20.74 6.58
N HIS A 94 -1.66 -20.93 7.71
CA HIS A 94 -0.28 -21.41 7.76
C HIS A 94 -0.10 -22.86 7.27
N ALA A 95 -1.15 -23.68 7.25
CA ALA A 95 -1.11 -25.02 6.65
C ALA A 95 -0.94 -25.01 5.11
N ALA A 96 -1.26 -23.88 4.45
CA ALA A 96 -1.03 -23.68 3.02
C ALA A 96 0.17 -22.74 2.81
N ARG A 97 1.34 -23.32 2.53
CA ARG A 97 2.59 -22.68 2.05
C ARG A 97 2.40 -21.18 1.73
N THR A 98 2.64 -20.31 2.71
CA THR A 98 2.37 -18.88 2.56
C THR A 98 3.44 -18.26 1.65
N THR A 99 3.03 -17.96 0.43
CA THR A 99 3.87 -17.31 -0.59
C THR A 99 3.52 -15.83 -0.63
N ALA A 100 4.53 -14.96 -0.65
CA ALA A 100 4.34 -13.52 -0.77
C ALA A 100 5.12 -12.93 -1.95
N ALA A 101 4.52 -11.93 -2.60
CA ALA A 101 5.20 -11.05 -3.54
C ALA A 101 5.28 -9.65 -2.92
N VAL A 102 6.50 -9.14 -2.79
CA VAL A 102 6.76 -7.80 -2.24
C VAL A 102 7.15 -6.90 -3.38
N PHE A 103 6.36 -5.86 -3.63
CA PHE A 103 6.63 -4.88 -4.65
C PHE A 103 7.30 -3.66 -4.02
N LEU A 104 8.51 -3.36 -4.45
CA LEU A 104 9.30 -2.19 -4.07
C LEU A 104 9.32 -1.22 -5.24
N GLY A 105 9.20 0.08 -5.00
CA GLY A 105 9.35 1.06 -6.08
C GLY A 105 8.77 2.42 -5.73
N SER A 106 9.19 3.45 -6.46
CA SER A 106 8.77 4.83 -6.24
C SER A 106 7.27 5.05 -6.50
N LYS A 107 6.73 6.15 -5.98
CA LYS A 107 5.36 6.59 -6.27
C LYS A 107 5.25 6.90 -7.77
N GLY A 108 4.21 6.40 -8.43
CA GLY A 108 3.99 6.64 -9.87
C GLY A 108 4.74 5.70 -10.83
N SER A 109 5.54 4.76 -10.31
CA SER A 109 6.26 3.74 -11.09
C SER A 109 5.37 2.68 -11.75
N GLY A 110 4.04 2.77 -11.61
CA GLY A 110 3.11 1.77 -12.12
C GLY A 110 3.00 0.50 -11.27
N LYS A 111 3.64 0.46 -10.10
CA LYS A 111 3.60 -0.66 -9.15
C LYS A 111 2.19 -1.08 -8.73
N THR A 112 1.35 -0.13 -8.32
CA THR A 112 -0.05 -0.40 -7.94
C THR A 112 -0.86 -0.92 -9.14
N SER A 113 -0.65 -0.37 -10.34
CA SER A 113 -1.28 -0.87 -11.57
C SER A 113 -0.85 -2.29 -11.92
N LEU A 114 0.43 -2.63 -11.71
CA LEU A 114 0.91 -4.00 -11.80
C LEU A 114 0.16 -4.89 -10.80
N ILE A 115 0.17 -4.55 -9.51
CA ILE A 115 -0.51 -5.31 -8.46
C ILE A 115 -1.98 -5.57 -8.81
N HIS A 116 -2.73 -4.54 -9.24
CA HIS A 116 -4.13 -4.69 -9.64
C HIS A 116 -4.35 -5.67 -10.79
N LYS A 117 -3.46 -5.66 -11.81
CA LYS A 117 -3.50 -6.66 -12.88
C LYS A 117 -3.21 -8.09 -12.36
N TYR A 118 -2.55 -8.21 -11.21
CA TYR A 118 -2.08 -9.46 -10.60
C TYR A 118 -2.83 -9.95 -9.37
N LEU A 119 -3.92 -9.28 -8.97
CA LEU A 119 -4.77 -9.69 -7.84
C LEU A 119 -5.34 -11.12 -7.97
N LYS A 120 -5.26 -11.74 -9.15
CA LYS A 120 -5.70 -13.13 -9.39
C LYS A 120 -4.72 -14.20 -8.91
N LEU A 121 -3.53 -13.83 -8.43
CA LEU A 121 -2.58 -14.79 -7.87
C LEU A 121 -3.00 -15.20 -6.45
N LYS A 122 -2.93 -16.49 -6.14
CA LYS A 122 -3.17 -17.02 -4.78
C LYS A 122 -1.96 -16.77 -3.86
N ALA A 123 -1.48 -15.53 -3.80
CA ALA A 123 -0.32 -15.10 -3.02
C ALA A 123 -0.62 -13.80 -2.28
N HIS A 124 0.07 -13.56 -1.17
CA HIS A 124 0.00 -12.29 -0.47
C HIS A 124 0.79 -11.24 -1.25
N LEU A 125 0.14 -10.13 -1.62
CA LEU A 125 0.77 -9.04 -2.37
C LEU A 125 1.00 -7.86 -1.42
N PHE A 126 2.24 -7.38 -1.34
CA PHE A 126 2.61 -6.23 -0.52
C PHE A 126 3.10 -5.09 -1.41
N ASP A 127 2.53 -3.91 -1.24
CA ASP A 127 3.03 -2.66 -1.81
C ASP A 127 3.87 -1.97 -0.74
N VAL A 128 5.20 -1.98 -0.90
CA VAL A 128 6.13 -1.39 0.04
C VAL A 128 6.84 -0.23 -0.64
N GLY A 129 6.72 0.95 -0.04
CA GLY A 129 7.46 2.14 -0.49
C GLY A 129 8.98 1.95 -0.35
N PRO A 130 9.79 2.75 -1.05
CA PRO A 130 11.25 2.66 -0.94
C PRO A 130 11.80 3.16 0.41
N SER A 131 10.93 3.66 1.31
CA SER A 131 11.37 4.21 2.59
C SER A 131 11.84 3.12 3.56
N ARG A 132 12.91 3.41 4.29
CA ARG A 132 13.42 2.55 5.38
C ARG A 132 12.35 2.22 6.42
N THR A 133 11.41 3.15 6.65
CA THR A 133 10.28 2.98 7.57
C THR A 133 9.28 1.94 7.08
N ALA A 134 8.96 1.92 5.78
CA ALA A 134 8.06 0.92 5.21
C ALA A 134 8.64 -0.49 5.31
N TRP A 135 9.96 -0.62 5.15
CA TRP A 135 10.66 -1.89 5.41
C TRP A 135 10.57 -2.32 6.87
N GLN A 136 10.82 -1.43 7.83
CA GLN A 136 10.77 -1.77 9.26
C GLN A 136 9.40 -2.32 9.68
N LEU A 137 8.32 -1.84 9.06
CA LEU A 137 6.98 -2.36 9.28
C LEU A 137 6.75 -3.73 8.64
N PHE A 138 7.38 -3.99 7.48
CA PHE A 138 7.25 -5.26 6.77
C PHE A 138 8.15 -6.37 7.35
N GLU A 139 9.27 -6.02 7.99
CA GLU A 139 10.26 -6.96 8.51
C GLU A 139 9.66 -8.07 9.40
N PRO A 140 8.83 -7.78 10.43
CA PRO A 140 8.21 -8.82 11.25
C PRO A 140 7.24 -9.73 10.47
N ILE A 141 6.60 -9.17 9.44
CA ILE A 141 5.64 -9.90 8.60
C ILE A 141 6.37 -10.84 7.64
N SER A 142 7.54 -10.42 7.14
CA SER A 142 8.34 -11.19 6.19
C SER A 142 8.76 -12.57 6.73
N GLN A 143 8.98 -12.68 8.03
CA GLN A 143 9.37 -13.94 8.69
C GLN A 143 8.27 -15.02 8.67
N ARG A 144 7.03 -14.62 8.36
CA ARG A 144 5.86 -15.53 8.31
C ARG A 144 5.69 -16.24 6.96
N PHE A 145 6.51 -15.91 5.97
CA PHE A 145 6.42 -16.46 4.62
C PHE A 145 7.57 -17.42 4.34
N ASN A 146 7.23 -18.61 3.86
CA ASN A 146 8.22 -19.62 3.47
C ASN A 146 8.87 -19.30 2.12
N ASN A 147 8.18 -18.51 1.29
CA ASN A 147 8.65 -18.12 -0.02
C ASN A 147 8.27 -16.66 -0.31
N ILE A 148 9.28 -15.82 -0.51
CA ILE A 148 9.10 -14.42 -0.86
C ILE A 148 9.76 -14.18 -2.21
N VAL A 149 9.01 -13.57 -3.13
CA VAL A 149 9.54 -12.98 -4.36
C VAL A 149 9.51 -11.47 -4.20
N VAL A 150 10.64 -10.81 -4.43
CA VAL A 150 10.74 -9.35 -4.38
C VAL A 150 10.77 -8.80 -5.80
N VAL A 151 9.84 -7.89 -6.08
CA VAL A 151 9.71 -7.20 -7.37
C VAL A 151 10.11 -5.75 -7.17
N VAL A 152 11.26 -5.35 -7.68
CA VAL A 152 11.70 -3.95 -7.72
C VAL A 152 11.15 -3.32 -9.00
N VAL A 153 10.28 -2.34 -8.86
CA VAL A 153 9.60 -1.64 -9.95
C VAL A 153 10.28 -0.31 -10.21
N VAL A 154 10.80 -0.14 -11.41
CA VAL A 154 11.46 1.09 -11.87
C VAL A 154 10.72 1.70 -13.05
N ASP A 155 10.67 3.02 -13.07
CA ASP A 155 9.89 3.79 -14.06
C ASP A 155 10.79 4.27 -15.21
N LEU A 156 10.61 3.70 -16.40
CA LEU A 156 11.41 4.08 -17.56
C LEU A 156 11.10 5.49 -18.09
N SER A 157 9.98 6.10 -17.67
CA SER A 157 9.67 7.48 -18.08
C SER A 157 10.50 8.53 -17.35
N GLN A 158 11.27 8.15 -16.32
CA GLN A 158 12.08 9.06 -15.51
C GLN A 158 13.53 8.56 -15.39
N PRO A 159 14.33 8.63 -16.48
CA PRO A 159 15.65 8.02 -16.54
C PRO A 159 16.63 8.47 -15.44
N SER A 160 16.53 9.72 -15.00
CA SER A 160 17.35 10.26 -13.90
C SER A 160 17.19 9.51 -12.57
N ASN A 161 16.03 8.92 -12.33
CA ASN A 161 15.68 8.28 -11.05
C ASN A 161 15.80 6.75 -11.11
N ILE A 162 16.08 6.18 -12.29
CA ILE A 162 16.09 4.72 -12.48
C ILE A 162 17.23 4.09 -11.67
N TYR A 163 18.42 4.67 -11.72
CA TYR A 163 19.59 4.06 -11.07
C TYR A 163 19.45 4.02 -9.55
N SER A 164 19.18 5.17 -8.94
CA SER A 164 18.97 5.26 -7.49
C SER A 164 17.79 4.40 -7.06
N GLY A 165 16.66 4.47 -7.79
CA GLY A 165 15.48 3.66 -7.50
C GLY A 165 15.72 2.15 -7.61
N ALA A 166 16.48 1.70 -8.63
CA ALA A 166 16.87 0.31 -8.80
C ALA A 166 17.78 -0.14 -7.67
N MET A 167 18.86 0.59 -7.39
CA MET A 167 19.86 0.21 -6.40
C MET A 167 19.29 0.21 -4.98
N ASP A 168 18.50 1.22 -4.61
CA ASP A 168 17.87 1.26 -3.28
C ASP A 168 16.83 0.15 -3.13
N GLY A 169 16.03 -0.11 -4.17
CA GLY A 169 15.11 -1.23 -4.22
C GLY A 169 15.81 -2.59 -4.08
N LEU A 170 16.93 -2.78 -4.78
CA LEU A 170 17.73 -4.02 -4.73
C LEU A 170 18.41 -4.21 -3.37
N ARG A 171 18.97 -3.15 -2.77
CA ARG A 171 19.53 -3.20 -1.41
C ARG A 171 18.48 -3.63 -0.39
N VAL A 172 17.28 -3.04 -0.47
CA VAL A 172 16.16 -3.44 0.38
C VAL A 172 15.78 -4.89 0.09
N ALA A 173 15.65 -5.29 -1.17
CA ALA A 173 15.32 -6.67 -1.58
C ALA A 173 16.28 -7.71 -0.99
N HIS A 174 17.60 -7.49 -1.09
CA HIS A 174 18.59 -8.36 -0.48
C HIS A 174 18.45 -8.41 1.04
N LYS A 175 18.17 -7.28 1.69
CA LYS A 175 17.90 -7.26 3.12
C LYS A 175 16.67 -8.09 3.48
N ILE A 176 15.58 -8.01 2.70
CA ILE A 176 14.39 -8.85 2.88
C ILE A 176 14.78 -10.33 2.83
N LEU A 177 15.44 -10.72 1.74
CA LEU A 177 15.76 -12.12 1.48
C LEU A 177 16.81 -12.68 2.45
N SER A 178 17.70 -11.85 3.00
CA SER A 178 18.67 -12.26 4.03
C SER A 178 18.02 -12.67 5.35
N LYS A 179 16.78 -12.20 5.61
CA LYS A 179 16.03 -12.48 6.84
C LYS A 179 15.05 -13.65 6.70
N VAL A 180 14.76 -14.08 5.46
CA VAL A 180 13.88 -15.21 5.19
C VAL A 180 14.72 -16.49 5.21
N SER A 181 14.49 -17.34 6.22
CA SER A 181 15.18 -18.63 6.38
C SER A 181 15.13 -19.46 5.09
N HIS A 182 16.29 -19.96 4.68
CA HIS A 182 16.52 -20.50 3.34
C HIS A 182 15.65 -21.71 3.00
N SER A 183 14.63 -21.51 2.16
CA SER A 183 14.20 -22.56 1.22
C SER A 183 15.31 -22.75 0.17
N THR A 184 15.67 -23.99 -0.11
CA THR A 184 16.79 -24.46 -0.96
C THR A 184 16.62 -24.21 -2.47
N ALA A 185 15.60 -23.45 -2.88
CA ALA A 185 15.34 -23.18 -4.28
C ALA A 185 16.41 -22.23 -4.88
N ALA A 186 17.21 -22.77 -5.80
CA ALA A 186 18.27 -22.10 -6.57
C ALA A 186 17.78 -21.00 -7.55
N ALA A 187 16.53 -20.53 -7.42
CA ALA A 187 15.91 -19.58 -8.34
C ALA A 187 16.12 -18.13 -7.87
N PRO A 188 16.28 -17.18 -8.80
CA PRO A 188 16.37 -15.76 -8.47
C PRO A 188 15.05 -15.27 -7.89
N ARG A 189 15.08 -14.88 -6.60
CA ARG A 189 13.90 -14.34 -5.89
C ARG A 189 13.70 -12.85 -6.11
N ILE A 190 14.62 -12.19 -6.82
CA ILE A 190 14.57 -10.77 -7.11
C ILE A 190 14.27 -10.58 -8.61
N LEU A 191 13.27 -9.76 -8.88
CA LEU A 191 12.90 -9.32 -10.22
C LEU A 191 12.96 -7.79 -10.29
N LEU A 192 13.75 -7.26 -11.21
CA LEU A 192 13.69 -5.87 -11.63
C LEU A 192 12.67 -5.73 -12.77
N ALA A 193 11.56 -5.07 -12.47
CA ALA A 193 10.46 -4.81 -13.38
C ALA A 193 10.54 -3.35 -13.87
N ALA A 194 11.03 -3.15 -15.09
CA ALA A 194 11.11 -1.84 -15.73
C ALA A 194 9.79 -1.53 -16.45
N THR A 195 9.04 -0.58 -15.94
CA THR A 195 7.69 -0.23 -16.43
C THR A 195 7.73 0.95 -17.40
N LYS A 196 6.63 1.13 -18.15
CA LYS A 196 6.46 2.21 -19.14
C LYS A 196 7.49 2.15 -20.26
N GLN A 197 7.81 0.93 -20.72
CA GLN A 197 8.69 0.70 -21.88
C GLN A 197 8.21 1.48 -23.12
N ASP A 198 6.90 1.66 -23.27
CA ASP A 198 6.29 2.44 -24.35
C ASP A 198 6.72 3.90 -24.37
N GLN A 199 6.97 4.49 -23.20
CA GLN A 199 7.40 5.88 -23.08
C GLN A 199 8.91 6.05 -23.30
N LEU A 200 9.69 4.97 -23.15
CA LEU A 200 11.14 5.02 -23.31
C LEU A 200 11.54 5.47 -24.73
N SER A 201 10.85 4.94 -25.76
CA SER A 201 11.08 5.32 -27.16
C SER A 201 10.60 6.73 -27.51
N GLU A 202 9.69 7.31 -26.71
CA GLU A 202 9.20 8.68 -26.93
C GLU A 202 10.13 9.73 -26.30
N ILE A 203 10.77 9.38 -25.18
CA ILE A 203 11.55 10.32 -24.35
C ILE A 203 13.05 10.27 -24.66
N MET A 204 13.56 9.15 -25.16
CA MET A 204 15.00 8.93 -25.34
C MET A 204 15.36 8.48 -26.76
N ASP A 205 16.53 8.92 -27.22
CA ASP A 205 17.15 8.40 -28.44
C ASP A 205 17.43 6.88 -28.28
N PRO A 206 17.31 6.09 -29.37
CA PRO A 206 17.57 4.66 -29.33
C PRO A 206 18.92 4.25 -28.74
N ASN A 207 20.00 5.01 -28.97
CA ASN A 207 21.31 4.68 -28.41
C ASN A 207 21.38 4.91 -26.91
N HIS A 208 20.74 5.97 -26.41
CA HIS A 208 20.62 6.22 -24.98
C HIS A 208 19.71 5.20 -24.29
N ALA A 209 18.58 4.84 -24.90
CA ALA A 209 17.69 3.79 -24.40
C ALA A 209 18.41 2.44 -24.32
N ARG A 210 19.22 2.13 -25.34
CA ARG A 210 20.12 0.97 -25.35
C ARG A 210 21.07 0.98 -24.15
N ARG A 211 21.83 2.06 -23.96
CA ARG A 211 22.79 2.19 -22.85
C ARG A 211 22.13 2.04 -21.49
N LEU A 212 20.93 2.61 -21.31
CA LEU A 212 20.16 2.49 -20.09
C LEU A 212 19.79 1.02 -19.81
N LEU A 213 19.28 0.30 -20.82
CA LEU A 213 18.89 -1.10 -20.68
C LEU A 213 20.11 -2.01 -20.46
N ASP A 214 21.23 -1.74 -21.12
CA ASP A 214 22.49 -2.43 -20.89
C ASP A 214 23.04 -2.18 -19.47
N ALA A 215 22.88 -0.96 -18.93
CA ALA A 215 23.19 -0.68 -17.53
C ALA A 215 22.27 -1.45 -16.57
N LEU A 216 20.96 -1.50 -16.83
CA LEU A 216 20.02 -2.29 -16.03
C LEU A 216 20.33 -3.79 -16.06
N ARG A 217 20.72 -4.32 -17.23
CA ARG A 217 21.17 -5.72 -17.38
C ARG A 217 22.39 -6.00 -16.53
N SER A 218 23.40 -5.13 -16.61
CA SER A 218 24.60 -5.23 -15.78
C SER A 218 24.26 -5.23 -14.29
N ILE A 219 23.42 -4.29 -13.83
CA ILE A 219 22.97 -4.22 -12.44
C ILE A 219 22.28 -5.52 -12.01
N CYS A 220 21.37 -6.03 -12.84
CA CYS A 220 20.66 -7.28 -12.54
C CYS A 220 21.62 -8.46 -12.43
N ASN A 221 22.62 -8.56 -13.30
CA ASN A 221 23.59 -9.63 -13.25
C ASN A 221 24.45 -9.57 -11.97
N HIS A 222 24.90 -8.36 -11.58
CA HIS A 222 25.68 -8.15 -10.36
C HIS A 222 24.86 -8.42 -9.08
N GLN A 223 23.58 -8.07 -9.09
CA GLN A 223 22.68 -8.22 -7.93
C GLN A 223 21.89 -9.54 -7.93
N GLN A 224 22.24 -10.48 -8.81
CA GLN A 224 21.56 -11.78 -8.94
C GLN A 224 20.03 -11.66 -9.16
N ALA A 225 19.62 -10.62 -9.89
CA ALA A 225 18.22 -10.34 -10.20
C ALA A 225 17.90 -10.69 -11.65
N SER A 226 16.63 -11.00 -11.93
CA SER A 226 16.11 -11.09 -13.29
C SER A 226 15.59 -9.72 -13.75
N LEU A 227 15.60 -9.44 -15.05
CA LEU A 227 15.11 -8.19 -15.63
C LEU A 227 13.91 -8.46 -16.53
N ILE A 228 12.81 -7.73 -16.33
CA ILE A 228 11.70 -7.70 -17.28
C ILE A 228 11.34 -6.24 -17.55
N SER A 229 11.36 -5.85 -18.82
CA SER A 229 10.79 -4.59 -19.27
C SER A 229 9.38 -4.82 -19.80
N LEU A 230 8.48 -3.93 -19.42
CA LEU A 230 7.06 -4.08 -19.68
C LEU A 230 6.38 -2.73 -19.93
N SER A 231 5.48 -2.75 -20.89
CA SER A 231 4.48 -1.69 -21.08
C SER A 231 3.14 -2.22 -20.58
N LEU A 232 2.42 -1.38 -19.82
CA LEU A 232 1.06 -1.71 -19.40
C LEU A 232 0.04 -1.48 -20.51
N ARG A 233 0.42 -0.75 -21.58
CA ARG A 233 -0.42 -0.37 -22.71
C ARG A 233 -0.20 -1.26 -23.93
N SER A 234 1.06 -1.59 -24.22
CA SER A 234 1.44 -2.48 -25.31
C SER A 234 1.07 -3.91 -24.93
N GLY A 235 0.43 -4.65 -25.84
CA GLY A 235 -0.26 -5.91 -25.57
C GLY A 235 0.51 -6.98 -24.77
N ASP A 236 -0.23 -8.02 -24.38
CA ASP A 236 0.06 -8.99 -23.31
C ASP A 236 1.46 -9.64 -23.20
N GLY A 237 2.37 -9.54 -24.17
CA GLY A 237 3.61 -10.34 -24.22
C GLY A 237 4.50 -10.19 -22.98
N GLY A 238 4.87 -8.96 -22.62
CA GLY A 238 5.68 -8.69 -21.42
C GLY A 238 4.94 -9.03 -20.13
N LEU A 239 3.63 -8.74 -20.08
CA LEU A 239 2.77 -9.02 -18.93
C LEU A 239 2.61 -10.55 -18.70
N LYS A 240 2.41 -11.34 -19.76
CA LYS A 240 2.35 -12.80 -19.69
C LYS A 240 3.66 -13.37 -19.16
N THR A 241 4.79 -12.87 -19.65
CA THR A 241 6.13 -13.28 -19.22
C THR A 241 6.37 -12.97 -17.75
N PHE A 242 6.03 -11.76 -17.30
CA PHE A 242 6.06 -11.37 -15.89
C PHE A 242 5.16 -12.27 -15.03
N THR A 243 3.95 -12.58 -15.51
CA THR A 243 3.00 -13.48 -14.81
C THR A 243 3.59 -14.86 -14.62
N SER A 244 4.15 -15.41 -15.69
CA SER A 244 4.76 -16.74 -15.70
C SER A 244 5.95 -16.79 -14.75
N PHE A 245 6.81 -15.77 -14.76
CA PHE A 245 7.91 -15.64 -13.82
C PHE A 245 7.42 -15.62 -12.37
N LEU A 246 6.44 -14.77 -12.04
CA LEU A 246 5.91 -14.69 -10.69
C LEU A 246 5.28 -16.01 -10.25
N ARG A 247 4.49 -16.66 -11.10
CA ARG A 247 3.88 -17.95 -10.76
C ARG A 247 4.92 -19.03 -10.51
N ALA A 248 5.94 -19.11 -11.36
CA ALA A 248 6.97 -20.13 -11.25
C ALA A 248 7.86 -19.92 -10.02
N ASN A 249 8.11 -18.67 -9.63
CA ASN A 249 8.89 -18.36 -8.43
C ASN A 249 8.08 -18.38 -7.13
N LEU A 250 6.80 -17.98 -7.16
CA LEU A 250 5.91 -18.04 -5.99
C LEU A 250 5.49 -19.48 -5.68
N PHE A 251 5.20 -20.28 -6.71
CA PHE A 251 4.74 -21.66 -6.58
C PHE A 251 5.73 -22.62 -7.25
N PRO A 252 6.95 -22.76 -6.70
CA PRO A 252 7.93 -23.67 -7.28
C PRO A 252 7.38 -25.08 -7.27
N THR A 253 7.23 -25.65 -8.47
CA THR A 253 6.96 -27.07 -8.64
C THR A 253 8.29 -27.80 -8.61
N ALA A 254 8.35 -28.98 -7.99
CA ALA A 254 9.60 -29.70 -7.69
C ALA A 254 10.46 -30.05 -8.93
N SER A 255 9.95 -29.84 -10.15
CA SER A 255 10.61 -30.21 -11.41
C SER A 255 10.96 -29.03 -12.33
N ALA A 256 10.65 -27.78 -11.97
CA ALA A 256 10.87 -26.65 -12.88
C ALA A 256 11.74 -25.57 -12.22
N ILE A 257 12.97 -25.41 -12.72
CA ILE A 257 13.69 -24.14 -12.57
C ILE A 257 12.84 -23.09 -13.31
N PRO A 258 12.43 -21.99 -12.66
CA PRO A 258 11.65 -20.94 -13.29
C PRO A 258 12.54 -20.18 -14.27
N LEU A 259 12.76 -20.77 -15.44
CA LEU A 259 13.34 -20.08 -16.57
C LEU A 259 12.25 -19.18 -17.12
N ILE A 260 12.50 -17.86 -17.14
CA ILE A 260 11.73 -16.98 -18.02
C ILE A 260 11.93 -17.57 -19.42
N PRO A 261 10.85 -17.96 -20.14
CA PRO A 261 10.98 -18.32 -21.54
C PRO A 261 11.72 -17.16 -22.18
N GLN A 262 12.95 -17.40 -22.62
CA GLN A 262 13.80 -16.32 -23.10
C GLN A 262 13.10 -15.70 -24.30
N LEU A 263 12.37 -14.62 -24.06
CA LEU A 263 12.11 -13.60 -25.07
C LEU A 263 13.43 -12.88 -25.23
N LEU A 264 14.43 -13.60 -25.76
CA LEU A 264 15.50 -13.01 -26.52
C LEU A 264 14.85 -12.50 -27.80
N SER A 265 14.00 -11.47 -27.67
CA SER A 265 13.94 -10.49 -28.74
C SER A 265 15.40 -10.08 -28.94
N ASN A 266 15.88 -10.16 -30.18
CA ASN A 266 17.24 -9.72 -30.52
C ASN A 266 17.49 -8.44 -29.74
N CYS A 267 18.45 -8.47 -28.80
CA CYS A 267 18.67 -7.36 -27.87
C CYS A 267 18.98 -6.04 -28.58
N SER A 268 19.13 -6.07 -29.92
CA SER A 268 19.18 -4.92 -30.80
C SER A 268 17.91 -4.08 -30.85
N ASP A 269 16.71 -4.64 -30.59
CA ASP A 269 15.44 -3.92 -30.74
C ASP A 269 14.84 -3.52 -29.38
N TYR A 270 15.38 -2.43 -28.83
CA TYR A 270 15.01 -1.88 -27.53
C TYR A 270 13.59 -1.27 -27.48
N SER A 271 12.89 -1.22 -28.62
CA SER A 271 11.46 -0.85 -28.67
C SER A 271 10.56 -2.00 -28.16
N LYS A 272 11.09 -3.22 -28.11
CA LYS A 272 10.36 -4.41 -27.68
C LYS A 272 10.55 -4.67 -26.17
N PRO A 273 9.59 -5.36 -25.54
CA PRO A 273 9.77 -5.84 -24.17
C PRO A 273 10.99 -6.77 -24.10
N LEU A 274 11.77 -6.59 -23.05
CA LEU A 274 12.98 -7.33 -22.73
C LEU A 274 12.68 -8.26 -21.56
N ALA A 275 13.11 -9.52 -21.61
CA ALA A 275 12.95 -10.43 -20.49
C ALA A 275 14.18 -11.34 -20.36
N ILE A 276 14.92 -11.16 -19.27
CA ILE A 276 16.21 -11.81 -19.04
C ILE A 276 16.16 -12.48 -17.67
N SER A 277 16.39 -13.79 -17.65
CA SER A 277 16.56 -14.53 -16.40
C SER A 277 17.98 -14.34 -15.88
N PHE A 278 18.12 -14.23 -14.57
CA PHE A 278 19.43 -14.32 -13.92
C PHE A 278 20.21 -15.56 -14.38
N GLY A 279 21.52 -15.42 -14.60
CA GLY A 279 22.42 -16.49 -15.03
C GLY A 279 22.32 -16.85 -16.51
N THR A 280 21.36 -16.28 -17.25
CA THR A 280 21.22 -16.52 -18.69
C THR A 280 21.75 -15.37 -19.56
N ASP A 281 21.99 -14.21 -18.95
CA ASP A 281 22.52 -13.05 -19.64
C ASP A 281 24.03 -13.23 -19.92
N ARG A 282 24.45 -12.94 -21.14
CA ARG A 282 25.87 -12.89 -21.49
C ARG A 282 26.33 -11.45 -21.35
N LEU A 283 27.29 -11.21 -20.47
CA LEU A 283 27.95 -9.91 -20.32
C LEU A 283 28.73 -9.52 -21.59
N GLU A 284 29.11 -10.51 -22.40
CA GLU A 284 29.73 -10.33 -23.71
C GLU A 284 28.79 -9.54 -24.64
N GLY A 285 29.03 -8.24 -24.78
CA GLY A 285 28.22 -7.33 -25.61
C GLY A 285 27.45 -6.25 -24.83
N ILE A 286 27.52 -6.26 -23.49
CA ILE A 286 27.14 -5.09 -22.68
C ILE A 286 28.33 -4.14 -22.72
N GLU A 287 28.19 -3.00 -23.41
CA GLU A 287 29.19 -1.94 -23.32
C GLU A 287 29.28 -1.50 -21.85
N GLU A 288 30.42 -1.74 -21.20
CA GLU A 288 30.67 -1.18 -19.89
C GLU A 288 30.52 0.35 -19.99
N PRO A 289 29.65 0.97 -19.19
CA PRO A 289 29.47 2.41 -19.27
C PRO A 289 30.76 3.08 -18.80
N TYR A 290 31.47 3.68 -19.75
CA TYR A 290 32.74 4.41 -19.62
C TYR A 290 32.92 5.17 -18.28
N GLY A 291 33.53 4.57 -17.27
CA GLY A 291 33.86 5.26 -16.00
C GLY A 291 33.01 4.89 -14.78
N GLY A 292 32.33 3.75 -14.80
CA GLY A 292 31.60 3.21 -13.65
C GLY A 292 30.14 3.69 -13.59
N TRP A 293 29.24 2.79 -13.19
CA TRP A 293 27.78 2.99 -13.25
C TRP A 293 27.31 4.23 -12.48
N GLU A 294 27.95 4.53 -11.34
CA GLU A 294 27.58 5.64 -10.45
C GLU A 294 27.92 7.02 -11.02
N VAL A 295 28.99 7.12 -11.82
CA VAL A 295 29.50 8.40 -12.31
C VAL A 295 28.82 8.81 -13.61
N ASN A 296 28.32 7.85 -14.38
CA ASN A 296 27.84 8.12 -15.73
C ASN A 296 26.36 8.44 -15.81
N LEU A 297 25.45 7.72 -15.15
CA LEU A 297 24.01 7.89 -15.40
C LEU A 297 23.48 9.26 -14.94
N SER A 298 24.00 9.78 -13.84
CA SER A 298 23.69 11.13 -13.35
C SER A 298 24.28 12.24 -14.24
N LYS A 299 25.43 11.99 -14.90
CA LYS A 299 26.09 12.94 -15.82
C LYS A 299 25.59 12.86 -17.26
N THR A 300 25.22 11.67 -17.74
CA THR A 300 24.72 11.42 -19.10
C THR A 300 23.24 11.76 -19.26
N PHE A 301 22.48 11.75 -18.16
CA PHE A 301 21.08 12.17 -18.15
C PHE A 301 20.88 13.36 -17.21
N PRO A 302 21.42 14.55 -17.55
CA PRO A 302 21.20 15.75 -16.74
C PRO A 302 19.70 16.02 -16.68
N THR A 303 19.18 16.16 -15.47
CA THR A 303 17.79 16.53 -15.20
C THR A 303 17.45 17.81 -15.96
N THR A 304 16.60 17.73 -16.99
CA THR A 304 16.19 18.91 -17.78
C THR A 304 15.24 19.84 -17.05
N LYS A 305 14.92 19.56 -15.78
CA LYS A 305 14.43 20.55 -14.82
C LYS A 305 15.08 20.25 -13.46
N PRO A 306 15.77 21.21 -12.83
CA PRO A 306 16.05 21.09 -11.41
C PRO A 306 14.70 21.02 -10.71
N SER A 307 14.43 19.90 -10.03
CA SER A 307 13.40 19.87 -9.01
C SER A 307 13.71 21.02 -8.04
N PRO A 308 12.72 21.83 -7.62
CA PRO A 308 12.96 22.84 -6.60
C PRO A 308 13.60 22.14 -5.39
N PRO A 309 14.58 22.80 -4.72
CA PRO A 309 15.20 22.26 -3.53
C PRO A 309 14.08 21.85 -2.56
N ILE A 310 14.11 20.59 -2.14
CA ILE A 310 13.28 20.13 -1.04
C ILE A 310 13.91 20.76 0.20
N ASP A 311 13.33 21.85 0.67
CA ASP A 311 13.71 22.44 1.96
C ASP A 311 13.47 21.38 3.05
N GLU A 312 14.55 20.81 3.59
CA GLU A 312 14.53 19.80 4.64
C GLU A 312 14.24 20.37 6.05
N GLU A 313 13.89 21.65 6.18
CA GLU A 313 13.53 22.25 7.47
C GLU A 313 12.20 23.02 7.39
N GLN A 314 11.09 22.29 7.55
CA GLN A 314 9.90 22.64 8.36
C GLN A 314 8.72 21.74 7.98
N GLN A 315 8.68 20.53 8.56
CA GLN A 315 7.41 19.89 8.94
C GLN A 315 7.68 18.82 10.00
N ALA A 316 8.15 19.29 11.16
CA ALA A 316 7.94 18.58 12.40
C ALA A 316 6.43 18.56 12.72
N GLY A 317 5.89 17.34 12.84
CA GLY A 317 4.72 16.95 13.61
C GLY A 317 3.57 17.95 13.76
N THR A 318 2.58 17.87 12.89
CA THR A 318 1.14 17.95 13.26
C THR A 318 0.32 17.49 12.05
N GLY A 319 -0.53 16.46 12.20
CA GLY A 319 -1.62 16.22 11.23
C GLY A 319 -1.86 14.80 10.72
N LEU A 320 -1.02 13.82 11.05
CA LEU A 320 -1.28 12.41 10.67
C LEU A 320 -2.12 11.67 11.71
N GLU A 321 -1.90 11.88 13.01
CA GLU A 321 -2.71 11.28 14.07
C GLU A 321 -4.20 11.67 14.04
N PRO A 322 -4.60 12.96 13.90
CA PRO A 322 -6.03 13.30 13.90
C PRO A 322 -6.77 12.76 12.67
N ARG A 323 -6.07 12.50 11.55
CA ARG A 323 -6.67 11.90 10.35
C ARG A 323 -6.91 10.41 10.49
N VAL A 324 -6.01 9.68 11.15
CA VAL A 324 -6.21 8.25 11.44
C VAL A 324 -7.29 8.08 12.50
N ALA A 325 -7.31 8.93 13.54
CA ALA A 325 -8.37 8.92 14.56
C ALA A 325 -9.77 9.20 13.96
N ALA A 326 -9.88 10.17 13.03
CA ALA A 326 -11.14 10.48 12.36
C ALA A 326 -11.66 9.35 11.45
N ILE A 327 -10.75 8.58 10.83
CA ILE A 327 -11.13 7.41 10.02
C ILE A 327 -11.63 6.27 10.93
N VAL A 328 -10.96 6.04 12.05
CA VAL A 328 -11.34 5.01 13.04
C VAL A 328 -12.68 5.33 13.70
N GLU A 329 -12.93 6.59 14.09
CA GLU A 329 -14.25 6.98 14.62
C GLU A 329 -15.37 6.83 13.59
N LYS A 330 -15.10 7.15 12.32
CA LYS A 330 -16.08 7.02 11.24
C LYS A 330 -16.46 5.55 10.98
N GLU A 331 -15.50 4.64 11.02
CA GLU A 331 -15.78 3.20 10.90
C GLU A 331 -16.51 2.64 12.13
N LYS A 332 -16.13 3.08 13.33
CA LYS A 332 -16.80 2.68 14.58
C LYS A 332 -18.27 3.12 14.59
N ALA A 333 -18.56 4.33 14.13
CA ALA A 333 -19.94 4.83 14.00
C ALA A 333 -20.75 4.07 12.93
N GLN A 334 -20.12 3.61 11.85
CA GLN A 334 -20.80 2.79 10.84
C GLN A 334 -21.14 1.38 11.35
N LEU A 335 -20.27 0.79 12.16
CA LEU A 335 -20.51 -0.52 12.78
C LEU A 335 -21.65 -0.45 13.80
N LEU A 336 -21.65 0.57 14.67
CA LEU A 336 -22.72 0.80 15.64
C LEU A 336 -24.09 1.01 14.97
N ARG A 337 -24.12 1.71 13.82
CA ARG A 337 -25.36 1.86 13.04
C ARG A 337 -25.85 0.53 12.44
N LYS A 338 -24.95 -0.36 12.02
CA LYS A 338 -25.32 -1.69 11.52
C LYS A 338 -25.84 -2.59 12.62
N GLU A 339 -25.25 -2.54 13.81
CA GLU A 339 -25.71 -3.32 14.97
C GLU A 339 -27.07 -2.84 15.48
N LEU A 340 -27.29 -1.52 15.56
CA LEU A 340 -28.59 -0.96 15.92
C LEU A 340 -29.67 -1.28 14.87
N ALA A 341 -29.32 -1.26 13.58
CA ALA A 341 -30.24 -1.68 12.52
C ALA A 341 -30.57 -3.18 12.60
N ALA A 342 -29.61 -4.02 12.96
CA ALA A 342 -29.84 -5.46 13.16
C ALA A 342 -30.73 -5.75 14.37
N ALA A 343 -30.52 -5.02 15.48
CA ALA A 343 -31.33 -5.14 16.69
C ALA A 343 -32.77 -4.60 16.54
N ALA A 344 -32.99 -3.63 15.64
CA ALA A 344 -34.33 -3.12 15.33
C ALA A 344 -35.16 -4.06 14.42
N CYS A 345 -34.51 -5.03 13.77
CA CYS A 345 -35.16 -6.03 12.91
C CYS A 345 -35.39 -7.38 13.59
N SER A 346 -34.98 -7.53 14.86
CA SER A 346 -35.22 -8.71 15.71
C SER A 346 -36.32 -8.43 16.74
#